data_AF-A0A069PYK7-F1
#
_entry.id   AF-A0A069PYK7-F1
#
_cell.length_a   1.000
_cell.length_b   1.000
_cell.length_c   1.000
_cell.angle_alpha   90.00
_cell.angle_beta   90.00
_cell.angle_gamma   90.00
#
_symmetry.space_group_name_H-M   'P 1'
#
loop_
_entity.id
_entity.type
_entity.pdbx_description
1 polymer ?
#
loop_
_entity_poly.entity_id
_entity_poly.type
_entity_poly.pdbx_seq_one_letter_code
_entity_poly.pdbx_strand_id
1 'polypeptide(L)'
;MEMRPLGVSVVTIAPGYVRSEMTAHNPYRMPFLMDASTFARKTADAIERKARYATFPWQMRVAGALLHATPRWLYDMLFEKAPRKPRKGDASH
;
A
#
# COMPACT_ATOMS: atom_id res chain seq x y z
N MET A 1 -1.78 15.88 16.75
CA MET A 1 -0.52 16.58 17.12
C MET A 1 -0.30 16.67 18.64
N GLU A 2 -1.25 16.19 19.45
CA GLU A 2 -1.25 16.28 20.92
C GLU A 2 -0.03 15.67 21.62
N MET A 3 0.67 14.72 20.99
CA MET A 3 1.82 14.04 21.61
C MET A 3 3.17 14.77 21.39
N ARG A 4 3.20 15.81 20.55
CA ARG A 4 4.43 16.59 20.27
C ARG A 4 5.02 17.29 21.51
N PRO A 5 4.22 17.87 22.42
CA PRO A 5 4.72 18.46 23.67
C PRO A 5 5.36 17.43 24.61
N LEU A 6 4.98 16.15 24.49
CA LEU A 6 5.52 15.04 25.30
C LEU A 6 6.82 14.45 24.70
N GLY A 7 7.37 15.05 23.64
CA GLY A 7 8.57 14.54 22.95
C GLY A 7 8.32 13.29 22.10
N VAL A 8 7.07 12.85 21.95
CA VAL A 8 6.73 11.64 21.19
C VAL A 8 6.49 12.00 19.71
N SER A 9 7.25 11.34 18.84
CA SER A 9 7.09 11.45 17.39
C SER A 9 6.16 10.36 16.86
N VAL A 10 5.17 10.74 16.08
CA VAL A 10 4.24 9.81 15.40
C VAL A 10 4.59 9.75 13.92
N VAL A 11 4.79 8.55 13.40
CA VAL A 11 5.14 8.28 12.00
C VAL A 11 4.05 7.42 11.38
N THR A 12 3.28 7.98 10.45
CA THR A 12 2.24 7.23 9.75
C THR A 12 2.84 6.56 8.51
N ILE A 13 2.79 5.23 8.47
CA ILE A 13 3.31 4.45 7.34
C ILE A 13 2.15 3.79 6.60
N ALA A 14 1.98 4.12 5.33
CA ALA A 14 1.01 3.51 4.43
C ALA A 14 1.74 2.50 3.51
N PRO A 15 1.74 1.21 3.85
CA PRO A 15 2.30 0.18 3.00
C PRO A 15 1.38 -0.09 1.80
N GLY A 16 1.99 -0.31 0.64
CA GLY A 16 1.41 -1.07 -0.46
C GLY A 16 1.53 -2.58 -0.20
N TYR A 17 1.63 -3.37 -1.26
CA TYR A 17 1.74 -4.81 -1.12
C TYR A 17 3.15 -5.23 -0.66
N VAL A 18 3.22 -5.92 0.48
CA VAL A 18 4.45 -6.45 1.06
C VAL A 18 4.41 -7.98 0.98
N ARG A 19 5.49 -8.59 0.48
CA ARG A 19 5.70 -10.04 0.46
C ARG A 19 6.03 -10.52 1.87
N SER A 20 5.00 -10.97 2.58
CA SER A 20 5.11 -11.73 3.82
C SER A 20 4.58 -13.15 3.64
N GLU A 21 4.88 -14.04 4.59
CA GLU A 21 4.33 -15.41 4.66
C GLU A 21 2.79 -15.43 4.46
N MET A 22 2.09 -14.43 5.00
CA MET A 22 0.64 -14.25 4.88
C MET A 22 0.17 -14.00 3.43
N THR A 23 1.02 -13.40 2.60
CA THR A 23 0.72 -13.04 1.20
C THR A 23 1.37 -13.97 0.18
N ALA A 24 2.25 -14.88 0.62
CA ALA A 24 3.05 -15.73 -0.25
C ALA A 24 2.19 -16.67 -1.12
N HIS A 25 1.04 -17.11 -0.60
CA HIS A 25 0.10 -18.01 -1.27
C HIS A 25 -1.08 -17.27 -1.92
N ASN A 26 -1.02 -15.95 -2.03
CA ASN A 26 -2.15 -15.17 -2.49
C ASN A 26 -2.26 -15.22 -4.04
N PRO A 27 -3.37 -15.74 -4.61
CA PRO A 27 -3.54 -15.82 -6.07
C PRO A 27 -3.74 -14.45 -6.75
N TYR A 28 -3.85 -13.36 -5.99
CA TYR A 28 -3.95 -12.01 -6.56
C TYR A 28 -2.62 -11.53 -7.13
N ARG A 29 -2.68 -10.98 -8.35
CA ARG A 29 -1.64 -10.08 -8.83
C ARG A 29 -1.58 -8.88 -7.89
N MET A 30 -0.52 -8.84 -7.08
CA MET A 30 -0.17 -7.75 -6.18
C MET A 30 0.83 -6.83 -6.90
N PRO A 31 0.38 -5.79 -7.61
CA PRO A 31 1.29 -4.90 -8.34
C PRO A 31 2.22 -4.19 -7.35
N PHE A 32 3.50 -4.09 -7.71
CA PHE A 32 4.54 -3.49 -6.87
C PHE A 32 4.79 -4.22 -5.54
N LEU A 33 4.73 -5.55 -5.54
CA LEU A 33 5.06 -6.38 -4.38
C LEU A 33 6.51 -6.12 -3.92
N MET A 34 6.65 -5.56 -2.73
CA MET A 34 7.93 -5.26 -2.10
C MET A 34 8.33 -6.37 -1.12
N ASP A 35 9.60 -6.73 -1.06
CA ASP A 35 10.07 -7.68 -0.05
C ASP A 35 9.93 -7.13 1.38
N ALA A 36 9.51 -7.98 2.34
CA ALA A 36 9.34 -7.58 3.73
C ALA A 36 10.62 -7.02 4.37
N SER A 37 11.79 -7.56 4.04
CA SER A 37 13.07 -7.06 4.56
C SER A 37 13.35 -5.63 4.08
N THR A 38 13.01 -5.34 2.83
CA THR A 38 13.19 -4.02 2.22
C THR A 38 12.19 -3.02 2.79
N PHE A 39 10.94 -3.45 3.00
CA PHE A 39 9.92 -2.64 3.66
C PHE A 39 10.32 -2.29 5.10
N ALA A 40 10.83 -3.26 5.85
CA ALA A 40 11.29 -3.06 7.23
C ALA A 40 12.42 -2.04 7.31
N ARG A 41 13.44 -2.16 6.45
CA ARG A 41 14.56 -1.19 6.41
C ARG A 41 14.07 0.23 6.10
N LYS A 42 13.22 0.39 5.09
CA LYS A 42 12.66 1.71 4.74
C LYS A 42 11.78 2.29 5.84
N THR A 43 11.05 1.44 6.55
CA THR A 43 10.24 1.83 7.71
C THR A 43 11.11 2.31 8.86
N ALA A 44 12.19 1.59 9.17
CA ALA A 44 13.17 2.02 10.18
C ALA A 44 13.77 3.39 9.82
N ASP A 45 14.22 3.58 8.58
CA ASP A 45 14.75 4.87 8.11
C ASP A 45 13.73 6.02 8.25
N ALA A 46 12.44 5.74 7.95
CA ALA A 46 11.38 6.74 8.08
C ALA A 46 11.08 7.11 9.55
N ILE A 47 11.20 6.13 10.45
CA ILE A 47 11.03 6.32 11.89
C ILE A 47 12.20 7.16 12.44
N GLU A 48 13.44 6.83 12.09
CA GLU A 48 14.63 7.59 12.50
C GLU A 48 14.56 9.05 12.04
N ARG A 49 14.07 9.28 10.82
CA ARG A 49 13.87 10.63 10.26
C ARG A 49 12.67 11.37 10.83
N LYS A 50 11.88 10.74 11.73
CA LYS A 50 10.63 11.28 12.29
C LYS A 50 9.68 11.77 11.19
N ALA A 51 9.59 11.01 10.09
CA ALA A 51 8.74 11.38 8.97
C ALA A 51 7.28 11.44 9.41
N ARG A 52 6.54 12.49 9.04
CA ARG A 52 5.11 12.57 9.40
C ARG A 52 4.27 11.53 8.65
N TYR A 53 4.63 11.25 7.40
CA TYR A 53 3.91 10.33 6.54
C TYR A 53 4.87 9.68 5.54
N ALA A 54 4.82 8.36 5.43
CA ALA A 54 5.63 7.60 4.48
C ALA A 54 4.78 6.57 3.74
N THR A 55 4.87 6.52 2.42
CA THR A 55 4.20 5.53 1.57
C THR A 55 5.22 4.70 0.84
N PHE A 56 5.15 3.38 0.99
CA PHE A 56 6.07 2.44 0.34
C PHE A 56 5.27 1.37 -0.40
N PRO A 57 5.48 1.15 -1.71
CA PRO A 57 6.40 1.86 -2.62
C PRO A 57 5.98 3.30 -2.93
N TRP A 58 6.94 4.20 -3.18
CA TRP A 58 6.63 5.59 -3.57
C TRP A 58 5.84 5.66 -4.89
N GLN A 59 5.97 4.62 -5.72
CA GLN A 59 5.15 4.42 -6.92
C GLN A 59 3.66 4.40 -6.61
N MET A 60 3.23 3.90 -5.44
CA MET A 60 1.82 3.97 -5.02
C MET A 60 1.40 5.39 -4.64
N ARG A 61 2.30 6.22 -4.13
CA ARG A 61 2.01 7.65 -3.90
C ARG A 61 1.76 8.37 -5.22
N VAL A 62 2.55 8.05 -6.25
CA VAL A 62 2.36 8.61 -7.61
C VAL A 62 1.12 8.03 -8.27
N ALA A 63 0.88 6.72 -8.18
CA ALA A 63 -0.33 6.10 -8.70
C ALA A 63 -1.59 6.69 -8.04
N GLY A 64 -1.59 6.86 -6.71
CA GLY A 64 -2.69 7.50 -5.98
C GLY A 64 -2.91 8.95 -6.42
N ALA A 65 -1.84 9.73 -6.62
CA ALA A 65 -1.95 11.09 -7.12
C ALA A 65 -2.47 11.15 -8.55
N LEU A 66 -2.00 10.26 -9.43
CA LEU A 66 -2.48 10.15 -10.81
C LEU A 66 -3.95 9.76 -10.83
N LEU A 67 -4.36 8.76 -10.05
CA LEU A 67 -5.76 8.35 -9.93
C LEU A 67 -6.63 9.49 -9.40
N HIS A 68 -6.14 10.28 -8.44
CA HIS A 68 -6.87 11.43 -7.92
C HIS A 68 -7.03 12.55 -8.96
N ALA A 69 -6.05 12.73 -9.84
CA ALA A 69 -6.12 13.69 -10.96
C ALA A 69 -6.91 13.14 -12.16
N THR A 70 -7.14 11.83 -12.22
CA THR A 70 -7.78 11.16 -13.35
C THR A 70 -9.31 11.25 -13.21
N PRO A 71 -10.02 11.70 -14.26
CA PRO A 71 -11.48 11.73 -14.23
C PRO A 71 -12.06 10.30 -14.15
N ARG A 72 -13.12 10.15 -13.34
CA ARG A 72 -13.76 8.88 -12.94
C ARG A 72 -14.03 7.92 -14.11
N TRP A 73 -14.36 8.42 -15.30
CA TRP A 73 -14.62 7.59 -16.48
C TRP A 73 -13.39 6.80 -16.98
N LEU A 74 -12.18 7.35 -16.84
CA LEU A 74 -10.95 6.66 -17.24
C LEU A 74 -10.55 5.61 -16.20
N TYR A 75 -10.86 5.87 -14.93
CA TYR A 75 -10.71 4.91 -13.84
C TYR A 75 -11.59 3.68 -14.07
N ASP A 76 -12.88 3.88 -14.36
CA ASP A 76 -13.83 2.79 -14.61
C ASP A 76 -13.41 1.92 -15.81
N MET A 77 -12.93 2.54 -16.89
CA MET A 77 -12.45 1.82 -18.08
C MET A 77 -11.17 1.00 -17.83
N LEU A 78 -10.28 1.47 -16.94
CA LEU A 78 -9.05 0.76 -16.55
C LEU A 78 -9.34 -0.37 -15.55
N PHE A 79 -10.24 -0.14 -14.58
CA PHE A 79 -10.56 -1.09 -13.52
C PHE A 79 -11.67 -2.09 -13.89
N GLU A 80 -12.44 -1.88 -14.96
CA GLU A 80 -13.32 -2.91 -15.54
C GLU A 80 -12.57 -4.19 -15.92
N LYS A 81 -11.28 -4.06 -16.28
CA LYS A 81 -10.38 -5.17 -16.61
C LYS A 81 -9.52 -5.64 -15.45
N ALA A 82 -9.61 -5.02 -14.27
CA ALA A 82 -8.87 -5.48 -13.11
C ALA A 82 -9.46 -6.81 -12.61
N PRO A 83 -8.62 -7.84 -12.36
CA PRO A 83 -9.10 -9.13 -11.88
C PRO A 83 -9.77 -8.92 -10.51
N ARG A 84 -11.10 -9.04 -10.49
CA ARG A 84 -11.92 -8.94 -9.28
C ARG A 84 -11.49 -10.01 -8.28
N LYS A 85 -11.59 -9.68 -7.00
CA LYS A 85 -11.39 -10.62 -5.89
C LYS A 85 -12.47 -11.70 -5.94
N PRO A 86 -12.23 -12.99 -6.34
CA PRO A 86 -13.20 -14.05 -6.08
C PRO A 86 -13.60 -14.03 -4.62
N ARG A 87 -14.90 -13.87 -4.39
CA ARG A 87 -15.50 -14.00 -3.07
C ARG A 87 -15.34 -15.46 -2.67
N LYS A 88 -14.90 -15.69 -1.43
CA LYS A 88 -14.80 -17.04 -0.85
C LYS A 88 -16.24 -17.55 -0.71
N GLY A 89 -16.75 -18.21 -1.76
CA GLY A 89 -18.15 -18.62 -1.90
C GLY A 89 -18.47 -19.39 -3.19
N ASP A 90 -17.70 -19.20 -4.27
CA ASP A 90 -17.98 -19.85 -5.57
C ASP A 90 -17.26 -21.20 -5.77
N ALA A 91 -16.80 -21.84 -4.70
CA ALA A 91 -16.24 -23.19 -4.71
C ALA A 91 -17.23 -24.17 -4.09
N SER A 92 -18.37 -24.34 -4.74
CA SER A 92 -19.32 -25.42 -4.46
C SER A 92 -20.09 -25.73 -5.73
N HIS A 93 -19.51 -26.55 -6.59
CA HIS A 93 -20.24 -27.50 -7.43
C HIS A 93 -19.31 -28.60 -7.94
#